data_AF-A1BQI5-F1
#
_entry.id   AF-A1BQI5-F1
#
_cell.length_a   1.000
_cell.length_b   1.000
_cell.length_c   1.000
_cell.angle_alpha   90.00
_cell.angle_beta   90.00
_cell.angle_gamma   90.00
#
_symmetry.space_group_name_H-M   'P 1'
#
loop_
_entity.id
_entity.type
_entity.pdbx_description
1 polymer ?
#
loop_
_entity_poly.entity_id
_entity_poly.type
_entity_poly.pdbx_seq_one_letter_code
_entity_poly.pdbx_strand_id
1 'polypeptide(L)'
;QQCPDKVKWPVEEMGNPPPLYFNAGFFVYEPDLFTYKDLLETCKATTPTLFAEQDFLNMYFNDIYKPIPPIYNLVMAMLWRHPENIDVDKVKVVHYCAAGSKPWRYTGKEENMEREDIKMLVKKWWEVYEDESLDYQNVLKSETKQETNLTPLISVLSEAEVVNHITAPSAA
;
A
#
# COMPACT_ATOMS: atom_id res chain seq x y z
N GLN A 1 -3.00 -15.81 11.30
CA GLN A 1 -3.47 -14.42 11.53
C GLN A 1 -4.93 -14.21 11.14
N GLN A 2 -5.38 -14.64 9.95
CA GLN A 2 -6.70 -14.22 9.43
C GLN A 2 -7.91 -14.96 10.03
N CYS A 3 -7.75 -16.23 10.43
CA CYS A 3 -8.84 -17.04 11.00
C CYS A 3 -8.39 -17.81 12.26
N PRO A 4 -7.96 -17.13 13.33
CA PRO A 4 -7.38 -17.78 14.51
C PRO A 4 -8.32 -18.77 15.19
N ASP A 5 -9.64 -18.55 15.09
CA ASP A 5 -10.65 -19.43 15.69
C ASP A 5 -10.91 -20.70 14.87
N LYS A 6 -10.60 -20.67 13.56
CA LYS A 6 -10.81 -21.81 12.64
C LYS A 6 -9.58 -22.70 12.53
N VAL A 7 -8.38 -22.12 12.54
CA VAL A 7 -7.11 -22.85 12.33
C VAL A 7 -6.16 -22.53 13.47
N LYS A 8 -5.91 -23.52 14.33
CA LYS A 8 -4.92 -23.43 15.41
C LYS A 8 -3.56 -23.90 14.91
N TRP A 9 -2.51 -23.18 15.33
CA TRP A 9 -1.13 -23.56 15.02
C TRP A 9 -0.73 -24.83 15.78
N PRO A 10 -0.20 -25.88 15.11
CA PRO A 10 0.18 -27.12 15.77
C PRO A 10 1.54 -26.97 16.49
N VAL A 11 1.52 -26.40 17.69
CA VAL A 11 2.74 -26.07 18.46
C VAL A 11 3.64 -27.27 18.72
N GLU A 12 3.04 -28.45 18.98
CA GLU A 12 3.79 -29.68 19.26
C GLU A 12 4.63 -30.16 18.08
N GLU A 13 4.16 -29.94 16.85
CA GLU A 13 4.82 -30.43 15.62
C GLU A 13 5.67 -29.35 14.94
N MET A 14 5.24 -28.07 15.01
CA MET A 14 5.83 -26.96 14.25
C MET A 14 6.48 -25.88 15.12
N GLY A 15 6.49 -26.05 16.45
CA GLY A 15 7.05 -25.07 17.38
C GLY A 15 6.23 -23.80 17.49
N ASN A 16 6.89 -22.68 17.81
CA ASN A 16 6.21 -21.40 17.95
C ASN A 16 5.55 -20.95 16.63
N PRO A 17 4.38 -20.28 16.68
CA PRO A 17 3.79 -19.72 15.48
C PRO A 17 4.74 -18.71 14.83
N PRO A 18 4.68 -18.56 13.49
CA PRO A 18 5.48 -17.56 12.80
C PRO A 18 5.14 -16.16 13.33
N PRO A 19 6.10 -15.24 13.30
CA PRO A 19 5.86 -13.85 13.69
C PRO A 19 4.75 -13.23 12.84
N LEU A 20 4.17 -12.15 13.35
CA LEU A 20 3.19 -11.41 12.59
C LEU A 20 3.86 -10.82 11.35
N TYR A 21 3.19 -10.97 10.20
CA TYR A 21 3.69 -10.51 8.92
C TYR A 21 2.78 -9.44 8.33
N PHE A 22 3.36 -8.39 7.77
CA PHE A 22 2.63 -7.20 7.28
C PHE A 22 2.88 -6.91 5.82
N ASN A 23 1.90 -6.26 5.20
CA ASN A 23 2.04 -5.76 3.84
C ASN A 23 2.71 -4.38 3.84
N ALA A 24 3.82 -4.23 3.12
CA ALA A 24 4.60 -3.00 3.09
C ALA A 24 3.98 -1.86 2.25
N GLY A 25 2.85 -2.11 1.57
CA GLY A 25 2.16 -1.09 0.77
C GLY A 25 1.63 0.10 1.58
N PHE A 26 1.41 -0.09 2.88
CA PHE A 26 1.10 0.99 3.80
C PHE A 26 1.49 0.62 5.23
N PHE A 27 2.28 1.49 5.86
CA PHE A 27 2.66 1.42 7.28
C PHE A 27 2.97 2.84 7.78
N VAL A 28 3.02 3.01 9.10
CA VAL A 28 3.33 4.29 9.75
C VAL A 28 4.69 4.17 10.41
N TYR A 29 5.54 5.18 10.25
CA TYR A 29 6.86 5.25 10.87
C TYR A 29 7.19 6.68 11.30
N GLU A 30 8.16 6.81 12.20
CA GLU A 30 8.76 8.09 12.58
C GLU A 30 10.07 8.26 11.79
N PRO A 31 10.23 9.34 11.01
CA PRO A 31 11.48 9.61 10.31
C PRO A 31 12.64 9.77 11.29
N ASP A 32 13.66 8.93 11.14
CA ASP A 32 14.84 8.96 12.00
C ASP A 32 16.11 8.65 11.19
N LEU A 33 17.14 9.47 11.37
CA LEU A 33 18.38 9.38 10.59
C LEU A 33 19.20 8.14 10.97
N PHE A 34 19.14 7.69 12.23
CA PHE A 34 19.82 6.47 12.65
C PHE A 34 19.18 5.25 12.00
N THR A 35 17.85 5.15 12.07
CA THR A 35 17.04 4.11 11.42
C THR A 35 17.28 4.07 9.92
N TYR A 36 17.33 5.23 9.24
CA TYR A 36 17.67 5.28 7.80
C TYR A 36 19.04 4.67 7.49
N LYS A 37 20.08 5.07 8.24
CA LYS A 37 21.45 4.55 8.01
C LYS A 37 21.53 3.07 8.29
N ASP A 38 20.89 2.62 9.36
CA ASP A 38 20.89 1.22 9.76
C ASP A 38 20.08 0.33 8.81
N LEU A 39 18.94 0.80 8.30
CA LEU A 39 18.19 0.17 7.20
C LEU A 39 19.08 -0.03 5.97
N LEU A 40 19.85 1.00 5.58
CA LEU A 40 20.71 0.92 4.39
C LEU A 40 21.86 -0.09 4.59
N GLU A 41 22.53 -0.08 5.73
CA GLU A 41 23.60 -1.05 6.02
C GLU A 41 23.04 -2.47 6.14
N THR A 42 21.89 -2.64 6.79
CA THR A 42 21.22 -3.94 6.91
C THR A 42 20.77 -4.46 5.55
N CYS A 43 20.24 -3.60 4.68
CA CYS A 43 19.84 -3.98 3.31
C CYS A 43 21.03 -4.50 2.49
N LYS A 44 22.21 -3.87 2.61
CA LYS A 44 23.42 -4.33 1.91
C LYS A 44 23.89 -5.72 2.36
N ALA A 45 23.68 -6.05 3.63
CA ALA A 45 24.05 -7.33 4.21
C ALA A 45 22.98 -8.42 4.01
N THR A 46 21.75 -8.04 3.66
CA THR A 46 20.61 -8.95 3.55
C THR A 46 20.55 -9.59 2.16
N THR A 47 20.35 -10.90 2.12
CA THR A 47 20.10 -11.61 0.86
C THR A 47 18.69 -11.26 0.34
N PRO A 48 18.54 -10.77 -0.91
CA PRO A 48 17.23 -10.45 -1.47
C PRO A 48 16.31 -11.67 -1.51
N THR A 49 15.02 -11.45 -1.24
CA THR A 49 13.97 -12.47 -1.32
C THR A 49 13.03 -12.19 -2.49
N LEU A 50 12.07 -13.10 -2.72
CA LEU A 50 11.03 -12.93 -3.73
C LEU A 50 10.00 -11.84 -3.38
N PHE A 51 9.92 -11.43 -2.12
CA PHE A 51 9.00 -10.39 -1.64
C PHE A 51 9.75 -9.12 -1.22
N ALA A 52 10.65 -8.66 -2.10
CA ALA A 52 11.26 -7.32 -2.15
C ALA A 52 11.41 -6.60 -0.80
N GLU A 53 10.92 -5.36 -0.68
CA GLU A 53 10.99 -4.57 0.55
C GLU A 53 10.12 -5.14 1.67
N GLN A 54 9.05 -5.87 1.33
CA GLN A 54 8.12 -6.39 2.33
C GLN A 54 8.79 -7.39 3.27
N ASP A 55 9.50 -8.39 2.75
CA ASP A 55 10.25 -9.33 3.59
C ASP A 55 11.33 -8.62 4.39
N PHE A 56 12.06 -7.71 3.74
CA PHE A 56 13.13 -6.96 4.40
C PHE A 56 12.60 -6.16 5.60
N LEU A 57 11.50 -5.43 5.42
CA LEU A 57 10.91 -4.61 6.47
C LEU A 57 10.27 -5.47 7.58
N ASN A 58 9.68 -6.63 7.24
CA ASN A 58 9.17 -7.56 8.25
C ASN A 58 10.31 -8.16 9.09
N MET A 59 11.44 -8.49 8.48
CA MET A 59 12.63 -8.96 9.20
C MET A 59 13.20 -7.85 10.08
N TYR A 60 13.39 -6.65 9.52
CA TYR A 60 14.04 -5.53 10.21
C TYR A 60 13.20 -5.01 11.39
N PHE A 61 11.88 -4.90 11.23
CA PHE A 61 10.98 -4.37 12.26
C PHE A 61 10.24 -5.45 13.07
N ASN A 62 10.67 -6.71 12.99
CA ASN A 62 9.99 -7.86 13.61
C ASN A 62 9.61 -7.63 15.09
N ASP A 63 10.50 -7.00 15.86
CA ASP A 63 10.33 -6.84 17.31
C ASP A 63 9.46 -5.66 17.71
N ILE A 64 9.23 -4.70 16.81
CA ILE A 64 8.50 -3.45 17.11
C ILE A 64 7.23 -3.28 16.29
N TYR A 65 7.05 -4.08 15.24
CA TYR A 65 5.91 -4.00 14.35
C TYR A 65 4.59 -4.22 15.10
N LYS A 66 3.57 -3.44 14.72
CA LYS A 66 2.19 -3.58 15.20
C LYS A 66 1.25 -3.63 14.00
N PRO A 67 0.34 -4.61 13.93
CA PRO A 67 -0.59 -4.73 12.82
C PRO A 67 -1.60 -3.59 12.80
N ILE A 68 -1.78 -3.05 11.59
CA ILE A 68 -2.87 -2.14 11.28
C ILE A 68 -4.10 -2.95 10.83
N PRO A 69 -5.33 -2.48 11.12
CA PRO A 69 -6.53 -3.10 10.60
C PRO A 69 -6.53 -3.16 9.05
N PRO A 70 -6.99 -4.26 8.43
CA PRO A 70 -7.02 -4.41 6.97
C PRO A 70 -7.77 -3.30 6.23
N ILE A 71 -8.71 -2.61 6.88
CA ILE A 71 -9.42 -1.47 6.29
C ILE A 71 -8.50 -0.29 5.93
N TYR A 72 -7.32 -0.18 6.55
CA TYR A 72 -6.32 0.86 6.26
C TYR A 72 -5.22 0.42 5.29
N ASN A 73 -5.26 -0.84 4.84
CA ASN A 73 -4.36 -1.38 3.82
C ASN A 73 -5.00 -2.64 3.23
N LEU A 74 -6.11 -2.48 2.50
CA LEU A 74 -6.82 -3.63 1.96
C LEU A 74 -6.01 -4.25 0.84
N VAL A 75 -5.32 -5.35 1.16
CA VAL A 75 -4.76 -6.28 0.18
C VAL A 75 -5.92 -6.93 -0.57
N MET A 76 -6.10 -6.60 -1.85
CA MET A 76 -7.31 -6.99 -2.60
C MET A 76 -7.62 -8.48 -2.59
N ALA A 77 -6.61 -9.35 -2.50
CA ALA A 77 -6.79 -10.80 -2.39
C ALA A 77 -7.69 -11.22 -1.21
N MET A 78 -7.79 -10.40 -0.18
CA MET A 78 -8.69 -10.65 0.95
C MET A 78 -10.17 -10.69 0.55
N LEU A 79 -10.56 -10.02 -0.54
CA LEU A 79 -11.94 -10.02 -1.04
C LEU A 79 -12.44 -11.40 -1.46
N TRP A 80 -11.54 -12.31 -1.89
CA TRP A 80 -11.92 -13.67 -2.28
C TRP A 80 -11.28 -14.77 -1.44
N ARG A 81 -10.18 -14.49 -0.73
CA ARG A 81 -9.55 -15.45 0.20
C ARG A 81 -10.23 -15.48 1.56
N HIS A 82 -10.68 -14.33 2.05
CA HIS A 82 -11.31 -14.17 3.36
C HIS A 82 -12.47 -13.15 3.28
N PRO A 83 -13.48 -13.37 2.41
CA PRO A 83 -14.58 -12.43 2.21
C PRO A 83 -15.35 -12.16 3.51
N GLU A 84 -15.39 -13.11 4.44
CA GLU A 84 -16.06 -12.95 5.74
C GLU A 84 -15.41 -11.88 6.64
N ASN A 85 -14.15 -11.54 6.37
CA ASN A 85 -13.38 -10.59 7.17
C ASN A 85 -13.42 -9.16 6.59
N ILE A 86 -13.99 -8.97 5.39
CA ILE A 86 -13.95 -7.70 4.68
C ILE A 86 -15.35 -7.13 4.49
N ASP A 87 -15.59 -6.00 5.16
CA ASP A 87 -16.71 -5.12 4.89
C ASP A 87 -16.21 -3.98 3.99
N VAL A 88 -16.51 -4.07 2.69
CA VAL A 88 -15.97 -3.14 1.67
C VAL A 88 -16.37 -1.69 1.94
N ASP A 89 -17.54 -1.46 2.56
CA ASP A 89 -18.02 -0.10 2.86
C ASP A 89 -17.23 0.57 3.99
N LYS A 90 -16.53 -0.22 4.82
CA LYS A 90 -15.67 0.29 5.90
C LYS A 90 -14.22 0.53 5.46
N VAL A 91 -13.83 0.06 4.28
CA VAL A 91 -12.47 0.19 3.75
C VAL A 91 -12.12 1.67 3.54
N LYS A 92 -10.91 2.05 3.96
CA LYS A 92 -10.36 3.41 3.88
C LYS A 92 -9.25 3.52 2.85
N VAL A 93 -8.43 2.48 2.70
CA VAL A 93 -7.31 2.44 1.75
C VAL A 93 -7.32 1.10 1.03
N VAL A 94 -7.27 1.14 -0.30
CA VAL A 94 -7.22 -0.04 -1.17
C VAL A 94 -5.82 -0.19 -1.74
N HIS A 95 -5.23 -1.37 -1.56
CA HIS A 95 -3.95 -1.71 -2.17
C HIS A 95 -4.18 -2.63 -3.38
N TYR A 96 -4.10 -2.04 -4.59
CA TYR A 96 -4.18 -2.73 -5.88
C TYR A 96 -2.91 -3.55 -6.17
N CYS A 97 -2.67 -4.59 -5.37
CA CYS A 97 -1.46 -5.43 -5.43
C CYS A 97 -1.64 -6.75 -6.18
N ALA A 98 -2.88 -7.16 -6.48
CA ALA A 98 -3.15 -8.39 -7.21
C ALA A 98 -2.86 -8.23 -8.72
N ALA A 99 -2.47 -9.32 -9.39
CA ALA A 99 -2.31 -9.32 -10.83
C ALA A 99 -3.60 -8.86 -11.52
N GLY A 100 -3.48 -7.98 -12.53
CA GLY A 100 -4.62 -7.38 -13.23
C GLY A 100 -5.35 -6.26 -12.47
N SER A 101 -5.09 -6.07 -11.17
CA SER A 101 -5.85 -5.10 -10.36
C SER A 101 -5.40 -3.66 -10.51
N LYS A 102 -4.25 -3.38 -11.14
CA LYS A 102 -3.75 -2.02 -11.37
C LYS A 102 -4.79 -1.23 -12.18
N PRO A 103 -5.43 -0.18 -11.63
CA PRO A 103 -6.56 0.48 -12.29
C PRO A 103 -6.26 1.00 -13.70
N TRP A 104 -5.06 1.56 -13.91
CA TRP A 104 -4.59 2.07 -15.19
C TRP A 104 -4.22 0.99 -16.23
N ARG A 105 -4.20 -0.29 -15.86
CA ARG A 105 -4.00 -1.45 -16.75
C ARG A 105 -5.14 -2.46 -16.65
N TYR A 106 -6.26 -2.08 -16.04
CA TYR A 106 -7.33 -3.00 -15.73
C TYR A 106 -8.02 -3.50 -17.00
N THR A 107 -8.00 -4.81 -17.23
CA THR A 107 -8.70 -5.43 -18.37
C THR A 107 -9.94 -6.22 -17.96
N GLY A 108 -10.04 -6.58 -16.67
CA GLY A 108 -11.09 -7.46 -16.15
C GLY A 108 -10.94 -8.94 -16.56
N LYS A 109 -9.81 -9.35 -17.15
CA LYS A 109 -9.61 -10.71 -17.67
C LYS A 109 -8.78 -11.60 -16.74
N GLU A 110 -7.97 -11.00 -15.88
CA GLU A 110 -7.15 -11.72 -14.91
C GLU A 110 -8.02 -12.34 -13.81
N GLU A 111 -7.46 -13.33 -13.10
CA GLU A 111 -8.19 -14.11 -12.10
C GLU A 111 -8.85 -13.22 -11.03
N ASN A 112 -10.14 -13.44 -10.79
CA ASN A 112 -10.99 -12.71 -9.84
C ASN A 112 -11.28 -11.25 -10.25
N MET A 113 -10.74 -10.73 -11.35
CA MET A 113 -11.01 -9.34 -11.77
C MET A 113 -12.43 -9.17 -12.32
N GLU A 114 -13.14 -10.24 -12.64
CA GLU A 114 -14.54 -10.18 -13.07
C GLU A 114 -15.52 -9.78 -11.96
N ARG A 115 -15.07 -9.74 -10.69
CA ARG A 115 -15.92 -9.46 -9.52
C ARG A 115 -16.43 -8.02 -9.48
N GLU A 116 -17.66 -7.87 -8.99
CA GLU A 116 -18.33 -6.56 -8.91
C GLU A 116 -17.70 -5.61 -7.88
N ASP A 117 -17.23 -6.15 -6.75
CA ASP A 117 -16.51 -5.35 -5.74
C ASP A 117 -15.20 -4.77 -6.31
N ILE A 118 -14.45 -5.55 -7.09
CA ILE A 118 -13.24 -5.09 -7.77
C ILE A 118 -13.55 -4.04 -8.83
N LYS A 119 -14.54 -4.28 -9.71
CA LYS A 119 -14.96 -3.29 -10.71
C LYS A 119 -15.38 -1.97 -10.06
N MET A 120 -16.11 -2.02 -8.96
CA MET A 120 -16.47 -0.84 -8.18
C MET A 120 -15.23 -0.10 -7.66
N LEU A 121 -14.27 -0.80 -7.08
CA LEU A 121 -13.04 -0.18 -6.57
C LEU A 121 -12.17 0.42 -7.69
N VAL A 122 -12.08 -0.24 -8.84
CA VAL A 122 -11.39 0.30 -10.02
C VAL A 122 -12.11 1.54 -10.55
N LYS A 123 -13.44 1.54 -10.61
CA LYS A 123 -14.23 2.70 -11.00
C LYS A 123 -13.98 3.90 -10.08
N LYS A 124 -13.98 3.70 -8.75
CA LYS A 124 -13.67 4.76 -7.78
C LYS A 124 -12.27 5.37 -8.00
N TRP A 125 -11.29 4.57 -8.40
CA TRP A 125 -9.96 5.08 -8.74
C TRP A 125 -10.00 5.98 -9.97
N TRP A 126 -10.70 5.55 -11.03
CA TRP A 126 -10.86 6.34 -12.25
C TRP A 126 -11.67 7.62 -12.02
N GLU A 127 -12.71 7.58 -11.18
CA GLU A 127 -13.46 8.78 -10.78
C GLU A 127 -12.56 9.85 -10.16
N VAL A 128 -11.54 9.46 -9.38
CA VAL A 128 -10.54 10.39 -8.83
C VAL A 128 -9.55 10.85 -9.90
N TYR A 129 -9.10 9.95 -10.77
CA TYR A 129 -8.13 10.28 -11.82
C TYR A 129 -8.72 11.21 -12.90
N GLU A 130 -10.00 11.06 -13.23
CA GLU A 130 -10.72 11.87 -14.23
C GLU A 130 -11.30 13.16 -13.65
N ASP A 131 -11.18 13.38 -12.34
CA ASP A 131 -11.62 14.62 -11.70
C ASP A 131 -10.60 15.75 -11.97
N GLU A 132 -10.83 16.49 -13.06
CA GLU A 132 -10.01 17.65 -13.46
C GLU A 132 -9.91 18.72 -12.36
N SER A 133 -10.80 18.74 -11.35
CA SER A 133 -10.70 19.69 -10.23
C SER A 133 -9.51 19.37 -9.30
N LEU A 134 -9.05 18.11 -9.31
CA LEU A 134 -7.86 17.66 -8.59
C LEU A 134 -6.57 17.89 -9.38
N ASP A 135 -6.66 18.34 -10.64
CA ASP A 135 -5.48 18.71 -11.41
C ASP A 135 -4.72 19.84 -10.72
N TYR A 136 -3.42 19.66 -10.56
CA TYR A 136 -2.54 20.63 -9.89
C TYR A 136 -2.75 22.08 -10.34
N GLN A 137 -2.89 22.29 -11.65
CA GLN A 137 -3.09 23.62 -12.24
C GLN A 137 -4.46 24.23 -11.89
N ASN A 138 -5.48 23.41 -11.72
CA ASN A 138 -6.83 23.87 -11.38
C ASN A 138 -6.95 24.12 -9.87
N VAL A 139 -6.28 23.30 -9.05
CA VAL A 139 -6.11 23.55 -7.61
C VAL A 139 -5.45 24.92 -7.38
N LEU A 140 -4.30 25.19 -8.01
CA LEU A 140 -3.60 26.48 -7.89
C LEU A 140 -4.47 27.69 -8.28
N LYS A 141 -5.27 27.56 -9.34
CA LYS A 141 -6.20 28.63 -9.80
C LYS A 141 -7.40 28.82 -8.86
N SER A 142 -7.83 27.76 -8.18
CA SER A 142 -8.94 27.82 -7.21
C SER A 142 -8.50 28.43 -5.88
N GLU A 143 -7.28 28.12 -5.42
CA GLU A 143 -6.72 28.61 -4.16
C GLU A 143 -6.29 30.08 -4.20
N THR A 144 -6.13 30.69 -5.38
CA THR A 144 -5.98 32.14 -5.49
C THR A 144 -7.22 32.91 -4.98
N LYS A 145 -8.32 32.21 -4.66
CA LYS A 145 -9.56 32.78 -4.11
C LYS A 145 -9.90 32.36 -2.67
N GLN A 146 -9.22 31.38 -2.07
CA GLN A 146 -9.45 30.97 -0.67
C GLN A 146 -8.13 30.57 0.02
N GLU A 147 -7.78 31.28 1.09
CA GLU A 147 -6.66 30.97 1.97
C GLU A 147 -6.91 29.66 2.73
N THR A 148 -6.35 28.55 2.25
CA THR A 148 -6.25 27.29 3.01
C THR A 148 -4.80 26.84 3.17
N ASN A 149 -4.51 26.20 4.31
CA ASN A 149 -3.19 25.79 4.83
C ASN A 149 -2.38 24.77 3.99
N LEU A 150 -2.63 24.62 2.69
CA LEU A 150 -1.91 23.70 1.78
C LEU A 150 -0.62 24.30 1.19
N THR A 151 -0.36 25.58 1.47
CA THR A 151 0.82 26.35 1.04
C THR A 151 2.16 25.61 1.24
N PRO A 152 2.42 24.92 2.38
CA PRO A 152 3.68 24.22 2.57
C PRO A 152 3.88 23.06 1.59
N LEU A 153 2.80 22.35 1.26
CA LEU A 153 2.85 21.16 0.40
C LEU A 153 3.06 21.57 -1.06
N ILE A 154 2.41 22.65 -1.49
CA ILE A 154 2.58 23.25 -2.82
C ILE A 154 4.00 23.80 -3.00
N SER A 155 4.54 24.49 -1.99
CA SER A 155 5.92 24.99 -2.02
C SER A 155 6.93 23.85 -2.24
N VAL A 156 6.78 22.75 -1.49
CA VAL A 156 7.69 21.59 -1.59
C VAL A 156 7.59 20.89 -2.95
N LEU A 157 6.38 20.77 -3.51
CA LEU A 157 6.19 20.17 -4.84
C LEU A 157 6.76 21.05 -5.97
N SER A 158 6.67 22.38 -5.81
CA SER A 158 7.22 23.34 -6.78
C SER A 158 8.75 23.30 -6.84
N GLU A 159 9.40 23.05 -5.71
CA GLU A 159 10.86 22.86 -5.63
C GLU A 159 11.31 21.51 -6.23
N ALA A 160 10.42 20.52 -6.28
CA ALA A 160 10.70 19.17 -6.79
C ALA A 160 10.59 19.03 -8.32
N GLU A 161 10.12 20.05 -9.06
CA GLU A 161 10.06 20.03 -10.54
C GLU A 161 11.45 19.89 -11.20
N VAL A 162 12.54 20.10 -10.46
CA VAL A 162 13.94 19.96 -10.95
C VAL A 162 14.53 18.57 -10.64
N VAL A 163 13.76 17.50 -10.82
CA VAL A 163 14.26 16.13 -10.68
C VAL A 163 14.30 15.46 -12.04
N ASN A 164 15.52 15.12 -12.51
CA ASN A 164 15.72 14.32 -13.72
C ASN A 164 14.95 13.00 -13.59
N HIS A 165 13.89 12.84 -14.38
CA HIS A 165 13.12 11.60 -14.41
C HIS A 165 13.98 10.45 -14.91
N ILE A 166 14.29 9.51 -14.02
CA ILE A 166 14.84 8.20 -14.40
C ILE A 166 13.64 7.29 -14.66
N THR A 167 13.61 6.67 -15.84
CA THR A 167 12.56 5.71 -16.20
C THR A 167 12.56 4.56 -15.19
N ALA A 168 11.49 4.43 -14.41
CA ALA A 168 11.33 3.30 -13.52
C ALA A 168 11.22 2.01 -14.35
N PRO A 169 11.84 0.89 -13.92
CA PRO A 169 11.63 -0.40 -14.57
C PRO A 169 10.14 -0.77 -14.53
N SER A 170 9.70 -1.54 -15.53
CA SER A 170 8.33 -2.03 -15.56
C SER A 170 8.05 -2.83 -14.28
N ALA A 171 7.14 -2.33 -13.45
CA ALA A 171 6.49 -3.16 -12.45
C ALA A 171 5.77 -4.30 -13.20
N ALA A 172 5.98 -5.52 -12.69
CA ALA A 172 5.55 -6.80 -13.26
C ALA A 172 4.11 -6.78 -13.81
#